data_AF-A0A4S0K2S6-F1
#
_entry.id   AF-A0A4S0K2S6-F1
#
_cell.length_a   1.000
_cell.length_b   1.000
_cell.length_c   1.000
_cell.angle_alpha   90.00
_cell.angle_beta   90.00
_cell.angle_gamma   90.00
#
_symmetry.space_group_name_H-M   'P 1'
#
loop_
_entity.id
_entity.type
_entity.pdbx_description
1 polymer ?
#
loop_
_entity_poly.entity_id
_entity_poly.type
_entity_poly.pdbx_seq_one_letter_code
_entity_poly.pdbx_strand_id
1 'polypeptide(L)'
;PKWLTVVGIGEDGLAGLGDEAKRRIAEAEFIFGGKRHLALVASFARGKPCPWPVPFDAGMADVLALTGRNVCVLASGDPFFHGVGATLARKVQPQEMHVISAPSAISLAAARLGWALQDIEIISLHGHPVDLIRPLLQPDARIRALTS
;
A
#
# COMPACT_ATOMS: atom_id res chain seq x y z
N PRO A 1 -9.23 -15.58 -13.72
CA PRO A 1 -9.00 -15.77 -12.26
C PRO A 1 -8.08 -14.66 -11.75
N LYS A 2 -8.24 -14.25 -10.48
CA LYS A 2 -7.40 -13.20 -9.87
C LYS A 2 -6.01 -13.74 -9.65
N TRP A 3 -5.05 -13.27 -10.45
CA TRP A 3 -3.66 -13.72 -10.40
C TRP A 3 -2.80 -12.81 -9.51
N LEU A 4 -3.19 -11.54 -9.38
CA LEU A 4 -2.48 -10.54 -8.60
C LEU A 4 -3.20 -10.25 -7.28
N THR A 5 -2.52 -10.43 -6.16
CA THR A 5 -2.98 -10.00 -4.84
C THR A 5 -2.14 -8.81 -4.36
N VAL A 6 -2.78 -7.72 -3.93
CA VAL A 6 -2.12 -6.55 -3.35
C VAL A 6 -2.51 -6.47 -1.88
N VAL A 7 -1.52 -6.61 -1.00
CA VAL A 7 -1.70 -6.68 0.45
C VAL A 7 -1.11 -5.43 1.09
N GLY A 8 -1.97 -4.70 1.80
CA GLY A 8 -1.58 -3.68 2.74
C GLY A 8 -0.94 -4.28 3.99
N ILE A 9 0.18 -3.72 4.44
CA ILE A 9 0.90 -4.17 5.64
C ILE A 9 1.35 -2.96 6.49
N GLY A 10 1.18 -3.05 7.80
CA GLY A 10 1.67 -2.10 8.79
C GLY A 10 3.04 -2.49 9.36
N GLU A 11 3.58 -1.69 10.28
CA GLU A 11 4.85 -1.99 10.97
C GLU A 11 4.75 -3.20 11.91
N ASP A 12 3.55 -3.59 12.29
CA ASP A 12 3.23 -4.80 13.04
C ASP A 12 3.38 -6.08 12.19
N GLY A 13 3.65 -5.94 10.88
CA GLY A 13 4.00 -7.04 10.00
C GLY A 13 2.94 -8.15 9.98
N LEU A 14 3.36 -9.40 10.06
CA LEU A 14 2.46 -10.57 10.05
C LEU A 14 1.44 -10.55 11.20
N ALA A 15 1.75 -9.94 12.34
CA ALA A 15 0.83 -9.89 13.48
C ALA A 15 -0.40 -9.03 13.18
N GLY A 16 -0.24 -7.99 12.36
CA GLY A 16 -1.34 -7.11 11.92
C GLY A 16 -2.19 -7.67 10.78
N LEU A 17 -1.78 -8.79 10.17
CA LEU A 17 -2.48 -9.36 9.02
C LEU A 17 -3.55 -10.37 9.43
N GLY A 18 -4.73 -10.26 8.82
CA GLY A 18 -5.77 -11.28 8.88
C GLY A 18 -5.40 -12.55 8.10
N ASP A 19 -6.16 -13.61 8.32
CA ASP A 19 -5.88 -14.94 7.76
C ASP A 19 -5.85 -14.96 6.24
N GLU A 20 -6.70 -14.16 5.58
CA GLU A 20 -6.72 -14.09 4.12
C GLU A 20 -5.42 -13.49 3.56
N ALA A 21 -4.92 -12.40 4.15
CA ALA A 21 -3.65 -11.81 3.73
C ALA A 21 -2.49 -12.78 3.92
N LYS A 22 -2.45 -13.46 5.07
CA LYS A 22 -1.45 -14.50 5.36
C LYS A 22 -1.52 -15.64 4.33
N ARG A 23 -2.72 -16.16 4.05
CA ARG A 23 -2.91 -17.21 3.05
C ARG A 23 -2.37 -16.79 1.68
N ARG A 24 -2.72 -15.60 1.20
CA ARG A 24 -2.26 -15.08 -0.10
C ARG A 24 -0.75 -14.89 -0.17
N ILE A 25 -0.12 -14.42 0.91
CA ILE A 25 1.34 -14.30 0.99
C ILE A 25 2.01 -15.68 0.98
N ALA A 26 1.44 -16.67 1.67
CA ALA A 26 2.01 -18.01 1.74
C ALA A 26 1.89 -18.79 0.42
N GLU A 27 0.81 -18.58 -0.32
CA GLU A 27 0.52 -19.24 -1.60
C GLU A 27 1.19 -18.56 -2.80
N ALA A 28 1.62 -17.31 -2.66
CA ALA A 28 2.22 -16.55 -3.75
C ALA A 28 3.55 -17.17 -4.20
N GLU A 29 3.73 -17.26 -5.52
CA GLU A 29 4.96 -17.71 -6.15
C GLU A 29 6.02 -16.59 -6.15
N PHE A 30 5.57 -15.34 -6.27
CA PHE A 30 6.40 -14.14 -6.30
C PHE A 30 5.84 -13.09 -5.35
N ILE A 31 6.71 -12.48 -4.55
CA ILE A 31 6.31 -11.49 -3.55
C ILE A 31 7.10 -10.21 -3.78
N PHE A 32 6.42 -9.19 -4.31
CA PHE A 32 7.00 -7.89 -4.56
C PHE A 32 6.80 -6.95 -3.39
N GLY A 33 7.75 -6.04 -3.16
CA GLY A 33 7.62 -5.04 -2.12
C GLY A 33 8.90 -4.23 -1.91
N GLY A 34 8.79 -3.19 -1.08
CA GLY A 34 9.98 -2.53 -0.55
C GLY A 34 10.77 -3.49 0.34
N LYS A 35 12.09 -3.30 0.44
CA LYS A 35 12.97 -4.14 1.28
C LYS A 35 12.43 -4.31 2.71
N ARG A 36 11.89 -3.24 3.29
CA ARG A 36 11.25 -3.25 4.61
C ARG A 36 10.02 -4.15 4.67
N HIS A 37 9.12 -4.09 3.68
CA HIS A 37 7.92 -4.95 3.65
C HIS A 37 8.29 -6.42 3.49
N LEU A 38 9.27 -6.72 2.64
CA LEU A 38 9.74 -8.09 2.44
C LEU A 38 10.33 -8.66 3.73
N ALA A 39 11.08 -7.86 4.49
CA ALA A 39 11.62 -8.26 5.78
C ALA A 39 10.51 -8.61 6.79
N LEU A 40 9.39 -7.86 6.81
CA LEU A 40 8.27 -8.10 7.73
C LEU A 40 7.58 -9.46 7.52
N VAL A 41 7.70 -10.05 6.33
CA VAL A 41 7.06 -11.33 6.00
C VAL A 41 8.06 -12.47 5.74
N ALA A 42 9.37 -12.20 5.83
CA ALA A 42 10.42 -13.10 5.37
C ALA A 42 10.40 -14.48 6.05
N SER A 43 10.00 -14.55 7.32
CA SER A 43 9.91 -15.81 8.08
C SER A 43 8.71 -16.68 7.71
N PHE A 44 7.76 -16.16 6.94
CA PHE A 44 6.47 -16.80 6.66
C PHE A 44 6.22 -16.99 5.15
N ALA A 45 6.67 -16.03 4.34
CA ALA A 45 6.62 -16.08 2.89
C ALA A 45 7.39 -17.29 2.33
N ARG A 46 6.78 -18.00 1.37
CA ARG A 46 7.40 -19.14 0.66
C ARG A 46 7.82 -18.80 -0.78
N GLY A 47 7.18 -17.79 -1.37
CA GLY A 47 7.48 -17.32 -2.71
C GLY A 47 8.82 -16.61 -2.84
N LYS A 48 9.27 -16.42 -4.09
CA LYS A 48 10.49 -15.66 -4.38
C LYS A 48 10.32 -14.19 -3.99
N PRO A 49 11.16 -13.64 -3.10
CA PRO A 49 11.14 -12.21 -2.80
C PRO A 49 11.67 -11.39 -3.99
N CYS A 50 10.92 -10.38 -4.38
CA CYS A 50 11.20 -9.50 -5.52
C CYS A 50 11.24 -8.05 -5.02
N PRO A 51 12.39 -7.56 -4.52
CA PRO A 51 12.49 -6.17 -4.08
C PRO A 51 12.28 -5.21 -5.25
N TRP A 52 11.62 -4.08 -5.01
CA TRP A 52 11.50 -3.03 -6.01
C TRP A 52 12.87 -2.56 -6.50
N PRO A 53 13.05 -2.30 -7.81
CA PRO A 53 14.28 -1.75 -8.34
C PRO A 53 14.48 -0.31 -7.87
N VAL A 54 15.73 0.15 -7.98
CA VAL A 54 16.11 1.56 -7.78
C VAL A 54 16.76 2.03 -9.08
N PRO A 55 16.14 2.98 -9.81
CA PRO A 55 14.89 3.69 -9.52
C PRO A 55 13.65 2.79 -9.59
N PHE A 56 12.57 3.23 -8.94
CA PHE A 56 11.29 2.50 -8.89
C PHE A 56 10.69 2.33 -10.29
N ASP A 57 10.27 1.12 -10.61
CA ASP A 57 9.62 0.80 -11.89
C ASP A 57 8.15 1.24 -11.88
N ALA A 58 7.91 2.47 -12.32
CA ALA A 58 6.56 2.98 -12.53
C ALA A 58 5.79 2.24 -13.63
N GLY A 59 6.49 1.51 -14.51
CA GLY A 59 5.93 0.66 -15.56
C GLY A 59 5.36 -0.66 -15.05
N MET A 60 5.76 -1.13 -13.87
CA MET A 60 5.38 -2.43 -13.30
C MET A 60 5.73 -3.61 -14.24
N ALA A 61 6.77 -3.47 -15.07
CA ALA A 61 7.16 -4.42 -16.09
C ALA A 61 7.41 -5.81 -15.49
N ASP A 62 8.15 -5.89 -14.38
CA ASP A 62 8.47 -7.17 -13.72
C ASP A 62 7.22 -7.88 -13.18
N VAL A 63 6.24 -7.11 -12.68
CA VAL A 63 4.97 -7.65 -12.19
C VAL A 63 4.12 -8.13 -13.38
N LEU A 64 4.03 -7.33 -14.44
CA LEU A 64 3.23 -7.64 -15.62
C LEU A 64 3.79 -8.82 -16.42
N ALA A 65 5.11 -9.03 -16.41
CA ALA A 65 5.75 -10.20 -17.00
C ALA A 65 5.30 -11.53 -16.37
N LEU A 66 4.69 -11.48 -15.18
CA LEU A 66 4.19 -12.63 -14.43
C LEU A 66 2.66 -12.76 -14.49
N THR A 67 2.00 -12.10 -15.46
CA THR A 67 0.55 -12.20 -15.65
C THR A 67 0.09 -13.65 -15.72
N GLY A 68 -0.95 -13.98 -14.95
CA GLY A 68 -1.50 -15.34 -14.85
C GLY A 68 -0.78 -16.26 -13.83
N ARG A 69 0.32 -15.80 -13.21
CA ARG A 69 0.99 -16.48 -12.08
C ARG A 69 0.47 -15.95 -10.75
N ASN A 70 0.65 -16.70 -9.66
CA ASN A 70 0.21 -16.23 -8.34
C ASN A 70 1.20 -15.20 -7.78
N VAL A 71 0.88 -13.91 -7.94
CA VAL A 71 1.75 -12.80 -7.53
C VAL A 71 1.14 -12.07 -6.34
N CYS A 72 1.96 -11.81 -5.31
CA CYS A 72 1.60 -10.93 -4.20
C CYS A 72 2.46 -9.66 -4.24
N VAL A 73 1.83 -8.49 -4.06
CA VAL A 73 2.49 -7.19 -3.92
C VAL A 73 2.20 -6.65 -2.52
N LEU A 74 3.24 -6.33 -1.77
CA LEU A 74 3.14 -5.73 -0.44
C LEU A 74 3.22 -4.19 -0.53
N ALA A 75 2.21 -3.52 0.02
CA ALA A 75 2.08 -2.07 0.08
C ALA A 75 1.97 -1.60 1.54
N SER A 76 2.45 -0.39 1.85
CA SER A 76 2.27 0.17 3.20
C SER A 76 0.81 0.56 3.42
N GLY A 77 0.21 0.16 4.55
CA GLY A 77 -1.14 0.58 4.93
C GLY A 77 -2.18 0.24 3.86
N ASP A 78 -2.91 1.24 3.35
CA ASP A 78 -3.88 1.03 2.28
C ASP A 78 -3.20 1.13 0.90
N PRO A 79 -3.21 0.06 0.07
CA PRO A 79 -2.60 0.09 -1.26
C PRO A 79 -3.11 1.19 -2.20
N PHE A 80 -4.33 1.71 -1.96
CA PHE A 80 -4.96 2.74 -2.79
C PHE A 80 -4.87 4.15 -2.20
N PHE A 81 -4.25 4.32 -1.04
CA PHE A 81 -4.02 5.64 -0.45
C PHE A 81 -2.58 6.11 -0.72
N HIS A 82 -2.37 6.80 -1.85
CA HIS A 82 -1.03 7.15 -2.38
C HIS A 82 -0.08 5.95 -2.55
N GLY A 83 -0.62 4.73 -2.63
CA GLY A 83 0.14 3.49 -2.69
C GLY A 83 0.31 2.92 -4.10
N VAL A 84 1.03 1.79 -4.16
CA VAL A 84 1.33 1.07 -5.41
C VAL A 84 0.08 0.48 -6.08
N GLY A 85 -1.01 0.26 -5.33
CA GLY A 85 -2.27 -0.27 -5.84
C GLY A 85 -2.86 0.61 -6.95
N ALA A 86 -2.83 1.94 -6.78
CA ALA A 86 -3.26 2.87 -7.83
C ALA A 86 -2.38 2.78 -9.09
N THR A 87 -1.08 2.49 -8.95
CA THR A 87 -0.15 2.32 -10.08
C THR A 87 -0.34 1.01 -10.82
N LEU A 88 -0.73 -0.05 -10.11
CA LEU A 88 -1.11 -1.34 -10.69
C LEU A 88 -2.47 -1.27 -11.38
N ALA A 89 -3.45 -0.59 -10.79
CA ALA A 89 -4.79 -0.45 -11.34
C ALA A 89 -4.85 0.29 -12.68
N ARG A 90 -3.82 1.08 -13.02
CA ARG A 90 -3.66 1.68 -14.35
C ARG A 90 -3.28 0.67 -15.44
N LYS A 91 -2.87 -0.55 -15.08
CA LYS A 91 -2.31 -1.56 -15.99
C LYS A 91 -2.97 -2.94 -15.90
N VAL A 92 -3.54 -3.27 -14.75
CA VAL A 92 -4.21 -4.55 -14.47
C VAL A 92 -5.68 -4.29 -14.18
N GLN A 93 -6.56 -5.09 -14.79
CA GLN A 93 -8.00 -4.90 -14.62
C GLN A 93 -8.43 -5.25 -13.17
N PRO A 94 -9.42 -4.56 -12.59
CA PRO A 94 -9.90 -4.86 -11.23
C PRO A 94 -10.34 -6.32 -11.02
N GLN A 95 -10.85 -6.97 -12.07
CA GLN A 95 -11.30 -8.36 -12.05
C GLN A 95 -10.16 -9.36 -11.92
N GLU A 96 -8.93 -8.95 -12.26
CA GLU A 96 -7.71 -9.74 -12.15
C GLU A 96 -6.96 -9.49 -10.83
N MET A 97 -7.39 -8.50 -10.06
CA MET A 97 -6.80 -8.11 -8.78
C MET A 97 -7.65 -8.54 -7.59
N HIS A 98 -6.95 -8.95 -6.53
CA HIS A 98 -7.49 -9.03 -5.18
C HIS A 98 -6.75 -8.05 -4.28
N VAL A 99 -7.47 -7.14 -3.64
CA VAL A 99 -6.86 -6.11 -2.79
C VAL A 99 -7.30 -6.37 -1.36
N ILE A 100 -6.34 -6.46 -0.45
CA ILE A 100 -6.55 -6.62 0.99
C ILE A 100 -5.88 -5.43 1.66
N SER A 101 -6.66 -4.45 2.09
CA SER A 101 -6.13 -3.23 2.69
C SER A 101 -5.79 -3.39 4.17
N ALA A 102 -4.77 -2.68 4.62
CA ALA A 102 -4.52 -2.40 6.04
C ALA A 102 -4.84 -0.92 6.33
N PRO A 103 -5.00 -0.52 7.61
CA PRO A 103 -5.22 0.89 7.94
C PRO A 103 -4.15 1.81 7.34
N SER A 104 -4.59 2.85 6.64
CA SER A 104 -3.69 3.88 6.08
C SER A 104 -3.03 4.70 7.19
N ALA A 105 -1.95 5.42 6.86
CA ALA A 105 -1.34 6.38 7.78
C ALA A 105 -2.36 7.42 8.29
N ILE A 106 -3.31 7.83 7.45
CA ILE A 106 -4.39 8.76 7.84
C ILE A 106 -5.32 8.13 8.85
N SER A 107 -5.78 6.90 8.59
CA SER A 107 -6.67 6.16 9.50
C SER A 107 -6.00 5.95 10.87
N LEU A 108 -4.74 5.52 10.87
CA LEU A 108 -3.96 5.32 12.09
C LEU A 108 -3.73 6.62 12.85
N ALA A 109 -3.52 7.72 12.15
CA ALA A 109 -3.33 9.01 12.79
C ALA A 109 -4.67 9.52 13.37
N ALA A 110 -5.76 9.46 12.60
CA ALA A 110 -7.11 9.84 13.02
C ALA A 110 -7.53 9.12 14.29
N ALA A 111 -7.31 7.80 14.36
CA ALA A 111 -7.56 6.99 15.56
C ALA A 111 -6.78 7.48 16.79
N ARG A 112 -5.51 7.88 16.62
CA ARG A 112 -4.68 8.40 17.73
C ARG A 112 -5.11 9.79 18.21
N LEU A 113 -5.64 10.63 17.33
CA LEU A 113 -6.11 11.97 17.70
C LEU A 113 -7.60 12.01 18.09
N GLY A 114 -8.32 10.89 17.99
CA GLY A 114 -9.76 10.85 18.21
C GLY A 114 -10.54 11.69 17.19
N TRP A 115 -10.01 11.83 15.98
CA TRP A 115 -10.64 12.61 14.92
C TRP A 115 -11.44 11.69 14.00
N ALA A 116 -12.69 12.06 13.73
CA ALA A 116 -13.49 11.37 12.73
C ALA A 116 -12.92 11.65 11.32
N LEU A 117 -12.77 10.62 10.49
CA LEU A 117 -12.13 10.76 9.17
C LEU A 117 -12.88 11.73 8.25
N GLN A 118 -14.21 11.78 8.34
CA GLN A 118 -15.03 12.71 7.57
C GLN A 118 -14.88 14.17 7.98
N ASP A 119 -14.22 14.47 9.11
CA ASP A 119 -13.95 15.82 9.60
C ASP A 119 -12.50 16.27 9.28
N ILE A 120 -11.74 15.48 8.53
CA ILE A 120 -10.32 15.72 8.28
C ILE A 120 -10.10 16.16 6.84
N GLU A 121 -9.39 17.28 6.68
CA GLU A 121 -8.82 17.69 5.39
C GLU A 121 -7.52 16.93 5.14
N ILE A 122 -7.50 16.10 4.10
CA ILE A 122 -6.34 15.28 3.73
C ILE A 122 -5.64 15.91 2.55
N ILE A 123 -4.34 16.18 2.69
CA ILE A 123 -3.51 16.75 1.64
C ILE A 123 -2.22 15.96 1.45
N SER A 124 -1.78 15.79 0.21
CA SER A 124 -0.46 15.27 -0.09
C SER A 124 0.47 16.40 -0.50
N LEU A 125 1.59 16.52 0.22
CA LEU A 125 2.68 17.45 -0.05
C LEU A 125 3.91 16.73 -0.62
N HIS A 126 3.88 15.40 -0.70
CA HIS A 126 4.93 14.62 -1.34
C HIS A 126 5.02 14.96 -2.83
N GLY A 127 6.14 15.55 -3.26
CA GLY A 127 6.34 15.98 -4.64
C GLY A 127 5.51 17.20 -5.06
N HIS A 128 4.86 17.88 -4.11
CA HIS A 128 4.01 19.05 -4.36
C HIS A 128 4.44 20.25 -3.51
N PRO A 129 4.16 21.51 -3.94
CA PRO A 129 4.49 22.69 -3.15
C PRO A 129 3.80 22.69 -1.78
N VAL A 130 4.54 23.06 -0.73
CA VAL A 130 4.00 23.18 0.64
C VAL A 130 2.88 24.22 0.73
N ASP A 131 2.91 25.25 -0.12
CA ASP A 131 1.91 26.33 -0.13
C ASP A 131 0.48 25.85 -0.41
N LEU A 132 0.30 24.64 -0.95
CA LEU A 132 -1.01 24.03 -1.13
C LEU A 132 -1.77 23.84 0.19
N ILE A 133 -1.08 23.85 1.34
CA ILE A 133 -1.74 23.77 2.64
C ILE A 133 -2.45 25.07 3.03
N ARG A 134 -2.04 26.23 2.49
CA ARG A 134 -2.49 27.55 2.95
C ARG A 134 -4.02 27.72 2.96
N PRO A 135 -4.77 27.31 1.93
CA PRO A 135 -6.23 27.46 1.94
C PRO A 135 -6.91 26.64 3.04
N LEU A 136 -6.28 25.54 3.48
CA LEU A 136 -6.81 24.63 4.50
C LEU A 136 -6.62 25.15 5.93
N LEU A 137 -5.73 26.12 6.15
CA LEU A 137 -5.40 26.68 7.47
C LEU A 137 -6.50 27.62 7.99
N GLN A 138 -7.69 27.06 8.24
CA GLN A 138 -8.82 27.76 8.84
C GLN A 138 -8.89 27.47 10.35
N PRO A 139 -9.56 28.32 11.15
CA PRO A 139 -9.85 28.03 12.55
C PRO A 139 -10.47 26.64 12.70
N ASP A 140 -10.00 25.88 13.69
CA ASP A 140 -10.45 24.53 14.04
C ASP A 140 -10.30 23.45 12.95
N ALA A 141 -9.64 23.76 11.83
CA ALA A 141 -9.39 22.80 10.76
C ALA A 141 -8.52 21.63 11.25
N ARG A 142 -8.95 20.41 10.95
CA ARG A 142 -8.20 19.18 11.21
C ARG A 142 -7.51 18.74 9.93
N ILE A 143 -6.24 19.11 9.77
CA ILE A 143 -5.48 18.84 8.55
C ILE A 143 -4.55 17.65 8.75
N ARG A 144 -4.50 16.75 7.78
CA ARG A 144 -3.49 15.69 7.68
C ARG A 144 -2.72 15.81 6.38
N ALA A 145 -1.44 16.19 6.51
CA ALA A 145 -0.52 16.29 5.39
C ALA A 145 0.37 15.05 5.29
N LEU A 146 0.43 14.43 4.11
CA LEU A 146 1.43 13.43 3.77
C LEU A 146 2.67 14.11 3.23
N THR A 147 3.84 13.78 3.76
CA THR A 147 5.14 14.32 3.33
C THR A 147 6.11 13.19 3.00
N SER A 148 7.19 13.52 2.28
CA SER A 148 8.33 12.63 2.05
C SER A 148 9.11 12.33 3.34
#